data_AF-A0AA90ZEF3-F1
#
_entry.id   AF-A0AA90ZEF3-F1
#
_cell.length_a   1.000
_cell.length_b   1.000
_cell.length_c   1.000
_cell.angle_alpha   90.00
_cell.angle_beta   90.00
_cell.angle_gamma   90.00
#
_symmetry.space_group_name_H-M   'P 1'
#
loop_
_entity.id
_entity.type
_entity.pdbx_description
1 polymer ?
#
loop_
_entity_poly.entity_id
_entity_poly.type
_entity_poly.pdbx_seq_one_letter_code
_entity_poly.pdbx_strand_id
1 'polypeptide(L)'
;MAEIKDPENTIIIELKDGNVVIELLPDVAPLHSARMKELARSGEYDNVAFHRVIDGFMAQTGDVQHGDMEDGFNLRMAGTGGSSLPNVPAEFSKLPHDRGTLGAARSQNPDSANSQFFINFKDNHFLNGQYTVYGRVIEGMEHVDAIVRGEPPANPDRMISVKVAADV
;
A
#
# COMPACT_ATOMS: atom_id res chain seq x y z
N MET A 1 -10.15 -16.79 -6.95
CA MET A 1 -10.76 -15.98 -5.89
C MET A 1 -10.50 -16.69 -4.58
N ALA A 2 -9.52 -16.18 -3.84
CA ALA A 2 -9.29 -16.53 -2.45
C ALA A 2 -10.59 -16.35 -1.66
N GLU A 3 -10.79 -17.20 -0.67
CA GLU A 3 -11.94 -17.10 0.22
C GLU A 3 -11.81 -15.82 1.05
N ILE A 4 -12.59 -14.79 0.70
CA ILE A 4 -12.68 -13.55 1.48
C ILE A 4 -13.47 -13.87 2.74
N LYS A 5 -12.76 -14.06 3.86
CA LYS A 5 -13.37 -14.40 5.16
C LYS A 5 -13.98 -13.17 5.85
N ASP A 6 -13.37 -12.01 5.64
CA ASP A 6 -13.81 -10.74 6.21
C ASP A 6 -13.79 -9.64 5.13
N PRO A 7 -14.92 -9.41 4.44
CA PRO A 7 -15.01 -8.39 3.41
C PRO A 7 -14.74 -6.96 3.91
N GLU A 8 -15.02 -6.65 5.18
CA GLU A 8 -14.80 -5.31 5.76
C GLU A 8 -13.32 -5.03 6.03
N ASN A 9 -12.49 -6.08 6.12
CA ASN A 9 -11.04 -5.97 6.30
C ASN A 9 -10.30 -6.52 5.08
N THR A 10 -10.92 -6.51 3.90
CA THR A 10 -10.29 -6.89 2.64
C THR A 10 -10.28 -5.71 1.68
N ILE A 11 -9.12 -5.42 1.09
CA ILE A 11 -8.92 -4.41 0.05
C ILE A 11 -8.71 -5.11 -1.29
N ILE A 12 -9.37 -4.63 -2.33
CA ILE A 12 -9.18 -5.05 -3.71
C ILE A 12 -8.54 -3.88 -4.45
N ILE A 13 -7.32 -4.09 -4.94
CA ILE A 13 -6.61 -3.14 -5.80
C ILE A 13 -6.72 -3.66 -7.24
N GLU A 14 -7.33 -2.87 -8.11
CA GLU A 14 -7.35 -3.14 -9.54
C GLU A 14 -6.07 -2.60 -10.19
N LEU A 15 -5.30 -3.48 -10.84
CA LEU A 15 -4.15 -3.12 -11.66
C LEU A 15 -4.45 -3.46 -13.12
N LYS A 16 -3.63 -2.92 -14.05
CA LYS A 16 -3.77 -3.20 -15.50
C LYS A 16 -3.72 -4.70 -15.85
N ASP A 17 -3.01 -5.47 -15.03
CA ASP A 17 -2.77 -6.89 -15.26
C ASP A 17 -3.76 -7.79 -14.50
N GLY A 18 -4.55 -7.24 -13.58
CA GLY A 18 -5.53 -7.97 -12.77
C GLY A 18 -5.69 -7.42 -11.34
N ASN A 19 -6.51 -8.09 -10.55
CA ASN A 19 -6.83 -7.66 -9.18
C ASN A 19 -5.85 -8.24 -8.16
N VAL A 20 -5.42 -7.42 -7.22
CA VAL A 20 -4.67 -7.80 -6.03
C VAL A 20 -5.60 -7.75 -4.83
N VAL A 21 -5.76 -8.85 -4.13
CA VAL A 21 -6.62 -8.94 -2.95
C VAL A 21 -5.75 -8.95 -1.70
N ILE A 22 -6.05 -8.06 -0.77
CA ILE A 22 -5.26 -7.80 0.42
C ILE A 22 -6.14 -7.97 1.65
N GLU A 23 -5.72 -8.85 2.56
CA GLU A 23 -6.32 -8.96 3.89
C GLU A 23 -5.62 -7.98 4.84
N LEU A 24 -6.39 -7.09 5.46
CA LEU A 24 -5.93 -6.17 6.51
C LEU A 24 -5.90 -6.88 7.87
N LEU A 25 -5.04 -6.39 8.76
CA LEU A 25 -4.78 -6.98 10.07
C LEU A 25 -5.17 -5.98 11.18
N PRO A 26 -6.47 -5.71 11.39
CA PRO A 26 -6.93 -4.74 12.38
C PRO A 26 -6.59 -5.13 13.82
N ASP A 27 -6.39 -6.43 14.11
CA ASP A 27 -5.94 -6.89 15.44
C ASP A 27 -4.47 -6.53 15.73
N VAL A 28 -3.70 -6.23 14.68
CA VAL A 28 -2.26 -5.94 14.76
C VAL A 28 -2.00 -4.44 14.63
N ALA A 29 -2.67 -3.80 13.69
CA ALA A 29 -2.51 -2.38 13.37
C ALA A 29 -3.89 -1.78 13.03
N PRO A 30 -4.75 -1.57 14.05
CA PRO A 30 -6.11 -1.07 13.86
C PRO A 30 -6.15 0.32 13.21
N LEU A 31 -5.25 1.23 13.56
CA LEU A 31 -5.26 2.59 13.03
C LEU A 31 -4.86 2.64 11.57
N HIS A 32 -3.83 1.89 11.17
CA HIS A 32 -3.44 1.78 9.76
C HIS A 32 -4.50 1.08 8.92
N SER A 33 -5.12 0.02 9.45
CA SER A 33 -6.20 -0.68 8.77
C SER A 33 -7.41 0.24 8.57
N ALA A 34 -7.77 1.04 9.58
CA ALA A 34 -8.84 2.03 9.46
C ALA A 34 -8.50 3.12 8.43
N ARG A 35 -7.27 3.64 8.45
CA ARG A 35 -6.80 4.66 7.51
C ARG A 35 -6.84 4.19 6.07
N MET A 36 -6.36 2.98 5.79
CA MET A 36 -6.39 2.44 4.43
C MET A 36 -7.83 2.30 3.91
N LYS A 37 -8.76 1.86 4.78
CA LYS A 37 -10.18 1.77 4.41
C LYS A 37 -10.83 3.13 4.17
N GLU A 38 -10.50 4.13 4.99
CA GLU A 38 -10.98 5.50 4.83
C GLU A 38 -10.54 6.09 3.48
N LEU A 39 -9.25 5.96 3.13
CA LEU A 39 -8.70 6.45 1.87
C LEU A 39 -9.17 5.66 0.64
N ALA A 40 -9.39 4.35 0.78
CA ALA A 40 -9.99 3.54 -0.28
C ALA A 40 -11.45 3.96 -0.52
N ARG A 41 -12.25 4.15 0.54
CA ARG A 41 -13.66 4.56 0.43
C ARG A 41 -13.82 5.99 -0.08
N SER A 42 -12.86 6.88 0.18
CA SER A 42 -12.87 8.23 -0.38
C SER A 42 -12.41 8.29 -1.84
N GLY A 43 -11.88 7.19 -2.39
CA GLY A 43 -11.31 7.13 -3.74
C GLY A 43 -9.95 7.82 -3.87
N GLU A 44 -9.32 8.24 -2.75
CA GLU A 44 -8.02 8.94 -2.79
C GLU A 44 -6.87 8.06 -3.30
N TYR A 45 -7.02 6.73 -3.25
CA TYR A 45 -6.04 5.82 -3.82
C TYR A 45 -6.22 5.54 -5.32
N ASP A 46 -7.34 5.94 -5.91
CA ASP A 46 -7.60 5.70 -7.32
C ASP A 46 -6.59 6.47 -8.17
N ASN A 47 -6.09 5.82 -9.22
CA ASN A 47 -5.04 6.30 -10.11
C ASN A 47 -3.68 6.63 -9.47
N VAL A 48 -3.46 6.29 -8.19
CA VAL A 48 -2.19 6.55 -7.52
C VAL A 48 -1.09 5.63 -8.01
N ALA A 49 0.03 6.23 -8.41
CA ALA A 49 1.18 5.57 -9.00
C ALA A 49 2.05 4.81 -7.98
N PHE A 50 2.55 3.66 -8.43
CA PHE A 50 3.71 2.98 -7.84
C PHE A 50 4.98 3.76 -8.20
N HIS A 51 5.25 4.82 -7.45
CA HIS A 51 6.32 5.76 -7.73
C HIS A 51 7.72 5.22 -7.36
N ARG A 52 7.80 4.15 -6.56
CA ARG A 52 9.09 3.58 -6.14
C ARG A 52 9.00 2.06 -6.02
N VAL A 53 9.65 1.35 -6.94
CA VAL A 53 9.54 -0.11 -7.08
C VAL A 53 10.93 -0.69 -7.26
N ILE A 54 11.44 -1.32 -6.20
CA ILE A 54 12.78 -1.94 -6.20
C ILE A 54 12.65 -3.44 -6.32
N ASP A 55 13.29 -3.99 -7.35
CA ASP A 55 13.33 -5.43 -7.55
C ASP A 55 13.99 -6.17 -6.38
N GLY A 56 13.36 -7.25 -5.93
CA GLY A 56 13.82 -7.99 -4.76
C GLY A 56 13.76 -7.20 -3.45
N PHE A 57 12.95 -6.13 -3.38
CA PHE A 57 12.66 -5.43 -2.13
C PHE A 57 11.15 -5.18 -2.00
N MET A 58 10.61 -4.12 -2.59
CA MET A 58 9.21 -3.74 -2.43
C MET A 58 8.67 -2.87 -3.56
N ALA A 59 7.34 -2.78 -3.64
CA ALA A 59 6.60 -1.79 -4.44
C ALA A 59 5.93 -0.79 -3.50
N GLN A 60 6.34 0.47 -3.55
CA GLN A 60 5.78 1.56 -2.74
C GLN A 60 4.83 2.44 -3.58
N THR A 61 3.70 2.79 -2.96
CA THR A 61 2.59 3.55 -3.54
C THR A 61 1.87 4.35 -2.44
N GLY A 62 0.71 4.92 -2.77
CA GLY A 62 -0.18 5.59 -1.80
C GLY A 62 0.17 7.04 -1.49
N ASP A 63 0.98 7.69 -2.34
CA ASP A 63 1.15 9.15 -2.29
C ASP A 63 -0.05 9.79 -2.99
N VAL A 64 -1.10 10.09 -2.23
CA VAL A 64 -2.36 10.62 -2.75
C VAL A 64 -2.28 12.10 -3.15
N GLN A 65 -1.19 12.79 -2.80
CA GLN A 65 -1.02 14.22 -3.09
C GLN A 65 -0.26 14.48 -4.39
N HIS A 66 0.73 13.63 -4.68
CA HIS A 66 1.62 13.80 -5.84
C HIS A 66 1.68 12.58 -6.75
N GLY A 67 1.13 11.45 -6.30
CA GLY A 67 1.14 10.19 -7.03
C GLY A 67 -0.13 9.91 -7.84
N ASP A 68 -1.24 10.61 -7.60
CA ASP A 68 -2.45 10.47 -8.42
C ASP A 68 -2.14 10.93 -9.86
N MET A 69 -2.30 10.02 -10.82
CA MET A 69 -1.97 10.24 -12.22
C MET A 69 -3.02 11.02 -13.02
N GLU A 70 -4.21 11.23 -12.45
CA GLU A 70 -5.31 11.99 -13.06
C GLU A 70 -5.51 13.36 -12.38
N ASP A 71 -5.09 13.51 -11.11
CA ASP A 71 -5.11 14.77 -10.38
C ASP A 71 -3.79 15.06 -9.65
N GLY A 72 -3.18 16.23 -9.91
CA GLY A 72 -1.99 16.66 -9.16
C GLY A 72 -0.69 15.85 -9.40
N PHE A 73 -0.65 14.97 -10.41
CA PHE A 73 0.51 14.11 -10.68
C PHE A 73 1.83 14.85 -10.79
N ASN A 74 2.79 14.47 -9.95
CA ASN A 74 4.16 14.93 -10.05
C ASN A 74 5.14 13.84 -9.61
N LEU A 75 5.62 13.06 -10.56
CA LEU A 75 6.55 11.96 -10.32
C LEU A 75 7.84 12.37 -9.58
N ARG A 76 8.28 13.63 -9.71
CA ARG A 76 9.48 14.13 -8.99
C ARG A 76 9.22 14.37 -7.50
N MET A 77 7.95 14.55 -7.12
CA MET A 77 7.50 14.78 -5.75
C MET A 77 6.81 13.55 -5.15
N ALA A 78 6.46 12.56 -5.98
CA ALA A 78 5.87 11.32 -5.50
C ALA A 78 6.82 10.60 -4.52
N GLY A 79 6.30 10.28 -3.35
CA GLY A 79 7.04 9.77 -2.19
C GLY A 79 7.19 10.80 -1.07
N THR A 80 6.90 12.09 -1.31
CA THR A 80 6.95 13.13 -0.26
C THR A 80 5.58 13.59 0.23
N GLY A 81 4.51 13.22 -0.47
CA GLY A 81 3.15 13.63 -0.15
C GLY A 81 2.41 12.69 0.82
N GLY A 82 1.20 13.08 1.17
CA GLY A 82 0.28 12.33 2.02
C GLY A 82 -1.15 12.85 1.88
N SER A 83 -2.11 12.21 2.53
CA SER A 83 -3.49 12.71 2.54
C SER A 83 -3.63 13.94 3.43
N SER A 84 -4.79 14.58 3.35
CA SER A 84 -5.16 15.69 4.24
C SER A 84 -5.38 15.28 5.70
N LEU A 85 -5.37 13.97 5.98
CA LEU A 85 -5.59 13.40 7.31
C LEU A 85 -4.33 13.48 8.18
N PRO A 86 -4.45 13.46 9.52
CA PRO A 86 -3.30 13.46 10.42
C PRO A 86 -2.44 12.20 10.24
N ASN A 87 -1.17 12.27 10.64
CA ASN A 87 -0.31 11.09 10.66
C ASN A 87 -0.84 10.01 11.61
N VAL A 88 -0.53 8.77 11.28
CA VAL A 88 -0.86 7.58 12.06
C VAL A 88 0.38 7.19 12.89
N PRO A 89 0.25 7.01 14.21
CA PRO A 89 1.36 6.56 15.04
C PRO A 89 1.77 5.14 14.69
N ALA A 90 3.04 4.81 14.91
CA ALA A 90 3.54 3.47 14.59
C ALA A 90 2.88 2.39 15.46
N GLU A 91 2.38 1.34 14.80
CA GLU A 91 1.82 0.13 15.43
C GLU A 91 2.77 -1.04 15.17
N PHE A 92 3.92 -1.05 15.86
CA PHE A 92 4.92 -2.10 15.66
C PHE A 92 4.44 -3.44 16.23
N SER A 93 4.73 -4.52 15.50
CA SER A 93 4.37 -5.88 15.90
C SER A 93 5.53 -6.85 15.71
N LYS A 94 5.33 -8.11 16.14
CA LYS A 94 6.28 -9.20 15.90
C LYS A 94 6.09 -9.86 14.54
N LEU A 95 5.15 -9.38 13.73
CA LEU A 95 4.94 -9.94 12.40
C LEU A 95 6.17 -9.67 11.52
N PRO A 96 6.67 -10.67 10.81
CA PRO A 96 7.75 -10.48 9.88
C PRO A 96 7.26 -9.74 8.62
N HIS A 97 8.15 -8.93 8.03
CA HIS A 97 7.98 -8.40 6.68
C HIS A 97 8.32 -9.47 5.64
N ASP A 98 7.47 -10.50 5.56
CA ASP A 98 7.58 -11.56 4.56
C ASP A 98 7.06 -11.08 3.20
N ARG A 99 7.34 -11.84 2.14
CA ARG A 99 6.74 -11.62 0.82
C ARG A 99 5.21 -11.48 0.92
N GLY A 100 4.68 -10.48 0.22
CA GLY A 100 3.25 -10.17 0.16
C GLY A 100 2.73 -9.38 1.36
N THR A 101 3.52 -9.14 2.40
CA THR A 101 3.09 -8.27 3.50
C THR A 101 3.06 -6.79 3.09
N LEU A 102 2.11 -6.06 3.66
CA LEU A 102 2.00 -4.61 3.54
C LEU A 102 2.68 -3.93 4.72
N GLY A 103 3.56 -2.98 4.42
CA GLY A 103 4.19 -2.11 5.41
C GLY A 103 3.77 -0.65 5.23
N ALA A 104 3.61 0.07 6.34
CA ALA A 104 3.34 1.50 6.31
C ALA A 104 4.62 2.27 5.95
N ALA A 105 4.57 3.12 4.92
CA ALA A 105 5.70 3.97 4.58
C ALA A 105 5.72 5.19 5.50
N ARG A 106 6.93 5.61 5.90
CA ARG A 106 7.13 6.73 6.84
C ARG A 106 8.46 7.42 6.58
N SER A 107 8.58 8.64 7.10
CA SER A 107 9.86 9.33 7.23
C SER A 107 10.69 8.78 8.40
N GLN A 108 11.77 9.48 8.78
CA GLN A 108 12.60 9.10 9.93
C GLN A 108 11.80 9.04 11.24
N ASN A 109 10.79 9.89 11.42
CA ASN A 109 9.90 9.83 12.57
C ASN A 109 9.00 8.57 12.47
N PRO A 110 9.01 7.66 13.46
CA PRO A 110 8.11 6.51 13.51
C PRO A 110 6.64 6.87 13.30
N ASP A 111 6.19 7.99 13.85
CA ASP A 111 4.78 8.43 13.84
C ASP A 111 4.46 9.37 12.67
N SER A 112 5.14 9.17 11.54
CA SER A 112 4.94 9.97 10.31
C SER A 112 4.30 9.20 9.17
N ALA A 113 3.82 7.97 9.42
CA ALA A 113 3.01 7.26 8.45
C ALA A 113 1.73 8.07 8.18
N ASN A 114 1.26 8.07 6.93
CA ASN A 114 0.09 8.83 6.53
C ASN A 114 -0.80 8.03 5.58
N SER A 115 -0.56 8.11 4.27
CA SER A 115 -1.32 7.39 3.23
C SER A 115 -0.45 6.38 2.47
N GLN A 116 0.86 6.59 2.44
CA GLN A 116 1.78 5.77 1.66
C GLN A 116 2.02 4.40 2.31
N PHE A 117 2.18 3.39 1.46
CA PHE A 117 2.47 2.02 1.88
C PHE A 117 3.31 1.29 0.85
N PHE A 118 3.83 0.13 1.24
CA PHE A 118 4.59 -0.74 0.34
C PHE A 118 4.18 -2.19 0.47
N ILE A 119 4.31 -2.94 -0.62
CA ILE A 119 4.10 -4.39 -0.69
C ILE A 119 5.46 -5.06 -0.87
N ASN A 120 5.79 -6.01 0.00
CA ASN A 120 7.07 -6.70 -0.04
C ASN A 120 7.14 -7.75 -1.16
N PHE A 121 8.15 -7.66 -2.04
CA PHE A 121 8.40 -8.67 -3.07
C PHE A 121 9.09 -9.93 -2.54
N LYS A 122 9.79 -9.80 -1.42
CA LYS A 122 10.49 -10.90 -0.77
C LYS A 122 10.47 -10.70 0.75
N ASP A 123 11.08 -11.64 1.44
CA ASP A 123 11.32 -11.54 2.87
C ASP A 123 12.34 -10.43 3.17
N ASN A 124 11.85 -9.38 3.80
CA ASN A 124 12.60 -8.18 4.17
C ASN A 124 12.71 -8.07 5.69
N HIS A 125 13.20 -9.14 6.33
CA HIS A 125 13.26 -9.26 7.80
C HIS A 125 14.06 -8.16 8.50
N PHE A 126 14.93 -7.45 7.77
CA PHE A 126 15.63 -6.28 8.29
C PHE A 126 14.69 -5.13 8.65
N LEU A 127 13.45 -5.11 8.14
CA LEU A 127 12.41 -4.13 8.51
C LEU A 127 11.63 -4.53 9.78
N ASN A 128 11.80 -5.76 10.28
CA ASN A 128 11.03 -6.29 11.41
C ASN A 128 11.22 -5.44 12.66
N GLY A 129 10.11 -5.09 13.31
CA GLY A 129 10.10 -4.23 14.50
C GLY A 129 10.43 -2.76 14.23
N GLN A 130 10.63 -2.36 12.97
CA GLN A 130 10.94 -0.98 12.57
C GLN A 130 9.85 -0.33 11.72
N TYR A 131 8.98 -1.14 11.11
CA TYR A 131 7.85 -0.71 10.29
C TYR A 131 6.59 -1.46 10.71
N THR A 132 5.43 -0.81 10.54
CA THR A 132 4.13 -1.38 10.85
C THR A 132 3.70 -2.30 9.72
N VAL A 133 3.56 -3.59 10.02
CA VAL A 133 2.86 -4.56 9.16
C VAL A 133 1.38 -4.51 9.49
N TYR A 134 0.54 -4.24 8.51
CA TYR A 134 -0.91 -4.09 8.72
C TYR A 134 -1.79 -4.78 7.68
N GLY A 135 -1.20 -5.51 6.74
CA GLY A 135 -1.94 -6.29 5.76
C GLY A 135 -1.07 -7.33 5.06
N ARG A 136 -1.69 -8.17 4.24
CA ARG A 136 -1.02 -9.13 3.36
C ARG A 136 -1.81 -9.40 2.10
N VAL A 137 -1.10 -9.57 0.99
CA VAL A 137 -1.66 -10.05 -0.27
C VAL A 137 -2.07 -11.51 -0.08
N ILE A 138 -3.34 -11.81 -0.36
CA ILE A 138 -3.91 -13.17 -0.33
C ILE A 138 -4.20 -13.71 -1.73
N GLU A 139 -4.26 -12.85 -2.75
CA GLU A 139 -4.40 -13.21 -4.17
C GLU A 139 -3.80 -12.12 -5.07
N GLY A 140 -3.31 -12.49 -6.26
CA GLY A 140 -2.82 -11.53 -7.25
C GLY A 140 -1.39 -11.04 -7.01
N MET A 141 -0.58 -11.78 -6.26
CA MET A 141 0.83 -11.41 -6.04
C MET A 141 1.63 -11.36 -7.35
N GLU A 142 1.26 -12.16 -8.35
CA GLU A 142 1.82 -12.12 -9.70
C GLU A 142 1.60 -10.78 -10.41
N HIS A 143 0.50 -10.08 -10.11
CA HIS A 143 0.24 -8.75 -10.67
C HIS A 143 1.09 -7.70 -9.97
N VAL A 144 1.32 -7.85 -8.66
CA VAL A 144 2.29 -7.01 -7.93
C VAL A 144 3.69 -7.22 -8.51
N ASP A 145 4.10 -8.47 -8.75
CA ASP A 145 5.39 -8.80 -9.33
C ASP A 145 5.61 -8.17 -10.71
N ALA A 146 4.54 -8.02 -11.50
CA ALA A 146 4.56 -7.43 -12.84
C ALA A 146 4.71 -5.89 -12.86
N ILE A 147 4.56 -5.22 -11.71
CA ILE A 147 4.68 -3.75 -11.61
C ILE A 147 6.04 -3.27 -12.13
N VAL A 148 6.01 -2.26 -13.01
CA VAL A 148 7.23 -1.69 -13.61
C VAL A 148 8.21 -1.21 -12.53
N ARG A 149 9.47 -1.65 -12.64
CA ARG A 149 10.56 -1.32 -11.70
C ARG A 149 11.13 0.08 -11.94
N GLY A 150 11.59 0.74 -10.87
CA GLY A 150 12.33 2.00 -10.92
C GLY A 150 12.19 2.88 -9.66
N GLU A 151 13.06 3.89 -9.53
CA GLU A 151 13.08 4.84 -8.41
C GLU A 151 13.36 6.29 -8.89
N PRO A 152 12.40 6.96 -9.55
CA PRO A 152 11.09 6.45 -9.97
C PRO A 152 11.14 5.70 -11.32
N PRO A 153 10.14 4.85 -11.64
CA PRO A 153 9.99 4.26 -12.97
C PRO A 153 9.73 5.32 -14.05
N ALA A 154 10.19 5.09 -15.29
CA ALA A 154 9.94 6.03 -16.39
C ALA A 154 8.45 6.14 -16.76
N ASN A 155 7.74 5.02 -16.71
CA ASN A 155 6.29 4.94 -16.85
C ASN A 155 5.77 4.08 -15.68
N PRO A 156 5.45 4.69 -14.54
CA PRO A 156 4.98 3.94 -13.37
C PRO A 156 3.60 3.35 -13.64
N ASP A 157 3.37 2.15 -13.12
CA ASP A 157 2.01 1.61 -13.03
C ASP A 157 1.24 2.31 -11.91
N ARG A 158 -0.09 2.13 -11.89
CA ARG A 158 -0.97 2.75 -10.92
C ARG A 158 -2.02 1.77 -10.40
N MET A 159 -2.55 2.08 -9.22
CA MET A 159 -3.76 1.48 -8.70
C MET A 159 -4.93 2.08 -9.49
N ILE A 160 -5.50 1.33 -10.44
CA ILE A 160 -6.61 1.83 -11.28
C ILE A 160 -7.80 2.17 -10.40
N SER A 161 -8.14 1.27 -9.48
CA SER A 161 -9.12 1.52 -8.42
C SER A 161 -8.72 0.77 -7.14
N VAL A 162 -9.13 1.30 -5.99
CA VAL A 162 -8.94 0.63 -4.70
C VAL A 162 -10.26 0.62 -3.93
N LYS A 163 -10.76 -0.58 -3.59
CA LYS A 163 -12.06 -0.74 -2.93
C LYS A 163 -11.99 -1.65 -1.73
N VAL A 164 -12.85 -1.40 -0.74
CA VAL A 164 -13.11 -2.36 0.34
C VAL A 164 -14.03 -3.44 -0.22
N ALA A 165 -13.70 -4.71 0.01
CA ALA A 165 -14.43 -5.83 -0.58
C ALA A 165 -15.91 -5.89 -0.14
N ALA A 166 -16.26 -5.34 1.02
CA ALA A 166 -17.63 -5.23 1.49
C ALA A 166 -18.49 -4.22 0.70
N ASP A 167 -17.86 -3.28 -0.01
CA ASP A 167 -18.55 -2.20 -0.73
C ASP A 167 -18.74 -2.52 -2.23
N VAL A 168 -18.39 -3.74 -2.69
CA VAL A 168 -18.46 -4.18 -4.11
C VAL A 168 -19.41 -5.35 -4.38
#